data_AF-A0A0C9XE59-F1
#
_entry.id   AF-A0A0C9XE59-F1
#
_cell.length_a   1.000
_cell.length_b   1.000
_cell.length_c   1.000
_cell.angle_alpha   90.00
_cell.angle_beta   90.00
_cell.angle_gamma   90.00
#
_symmetry.space_group_name_H-M   'P 1'
#
loop_
_entity.id
_entity.type
_entity.pdbx_description
1 polymer ?
#
loop_
_entity_poly.entity_id
_entity_poly.type
_entity_poly.pdbx_seq_one_letter_code
_entity_poly.pdbx_strand_id
1 'polypeptide(L)'
;CAILSTHNLPHIPFNAEDDVLWRNLSWTRFWEKPIWILPIHHSLPVGHWVLCTIRFCSRQLFLFNSFAEQKPWRNDIKVGHL
;
A
#
# COMPACT_ATOMS: atom_id res chain seq x y z
N CYS A 1 7.85 5.80 12.06
CA CYS A 1 7.46 4.90 10.96
C CYS A 1 6.20 4.13 11.37
N ALA A 2 5.34 3.76 10.42
CA ALA A 2 4.21 2.85 10.61
C ALA A 2 4.35 1.67 9.64
N ILE A 3 3.96 0.46 10.06
CA ILE A 3 3.87 -0.71 9.19
C ILE A 3 2.40 -1.09 9.12
N LEU A 4 1.85 -1.10 7.90
CA LEU A 4 0.45 -1.42 7.68
C LEU A 4 0.31 -2.93 7.49
N SER A 5 -0.61 -3.54 8.25
CA SER A 5 -0.84 -4.98 8.19
C SER A 5 -1.45 -5.38 6.84
N THR A 6 -0.93 -6.47 6.28
CA THR A 6 -1.41 -7.11 5.05
C THR A 6 -2.83 -7.65 5.17
N HIS A 7 -3.38 -7.73 6.38
CA HIS A 7 -4.78 -8.08 6.61
C HIS A 7 -5.75 -6.93 6.31
N ASN A 8 -5.27 -5.68 6.40
CA ASN A 8 -6.12 -4.50 6.21
C ASN A 8 -6.14 -4.00 4.76
N LEU A 9 -5.17 -4.41 3.93
CA LEU A 9 -5.03 -4.06 2.51
C LEU A 9 -5.89 -4.82 1.47
N PRO A 10 -6.26 -6.11 1.65
CA PRO A 10 -6.95 -6.89 0.63
C PRO A 10 -8.35 -6.36 0.33
N HIS A 11 -8.86 -5.44 1.15
CA HIS A 11 -10.16 -4.81 1.03
C HIS A 11 -10.20 -3.65 0.01
N ILE A 12 -9.04 -3.10 -0.38
CA ILE A 12 -8.93 -1.95 -1.29
C ILE A 12 -9.38 -2.28 -2.74
N PRO A 13 -9.04 -3.45 -3.33
CA PRO A 13 -9.52 -3.82 -4.67
C PRO A 13 -11.02 -4.16 -4.73
N PHE A 14 -11.65 -4.46 -3.58
CA PHE A 14 -13.06 -4.87 -3.47
C PHE A 14 -13.99 -3.73 -3.03
N ASN A 15 -13.58 -2.48 -3.23
CA ASN A 15 -14.40 -1.30 -2.92
C ASN A 15 -14.82 -1.23 -1.44
N ALA A 16 -13.97 -1.72 -0.52
CA ALA A 16 -14.18 -1.40 0.88
C ALA A 16 -14.07 0.10 1.05
N GLU A 17 -15.12 0.69 1.62
CA GLU A 17 -15.17 2.12 1.87
C GLU A 17 -14.00 2.54 2.77
N ASP A 18 -13.46 3.74 2.51
CA ASP A 18 -12.38 4.35 3.28
C ASP A 18 -12.68 4.33 4.80
N ASP A 19 -13.95 4.38 5.18
CA ASP A 19 -14.44 4.27 6.56
C ASP A 19 -14.09 2.96 7.25
N VAL A 20 -14.10 1.83 6.52
CA VAL A 20 -13.73 0.52 7.07
C VAL A 20 -12.24 0.48 7.37
N LEU A 21 -11.42 0.98 6.45
CA LEU A 21 -9.97 1.09 6.63
C LEU A 21 -9.66 2.05 7.78
N TRP A 22 -10.32 3.20 7.82
CA TRP A 22 -10.14 4.20 8.87
C TRP A 22 -10.52 3.65 10.24
N ARG A 23 -11.66 2.97 10.38
CA ARG A 23 -12.08 2.33 11.63
C ARG A 23 -11.03 1.34 12.14
N ASN A 24 -10.47 0.52 11.25
CA ASN A 24 -9.51 -0.52 11.62
C ASN A 24 -8.11 0.02 11.92
N LEU A 25 -7.74 1.17 11.35
CA LEU A 25 -6.39 1.72 11.44
C LEU A 25 -6.28 2.96 12.32
N SER A 26 -7.40 3.63 12.65
CA SER A 26 -7.39 4.94 13.32
C SER A 26 -6.68 4.95 14.67
N TRP A 27 -6.89 3.92 15.47
CA TRP A 27 -6.24 3.76 16.76
C TRP A 27 -4.70 3.70 16.66
N THR A 28 -4.15 3.32 15.50
CA THR A 28 -2.69 3.25 15.29
C THR A 28 -2.04 4.62 15.05
N ARG A 29 -2.86 5.65 14.70
CA ARG A 29 -2.39 6.99 14.33
C ARG A 29 -1.29 6.95 13.26
N PHE A 30 -1.41 6.02 12.31
CA PHE A 30 -0.39 5.83 11.27
C PHE A 30 -0.12 7.10 10.46
N TRP A 31 -1.13 7.95 10.26
CA TRP A 31 -1.03 9.22 9.54
C TRP A 31 -0.05 10.22 10.18
N GLU A 32 0.22 10.09 11.48
CA GLU A 32 1.19 10.96 12.16
C GLU A 32 2.64 10.51 11.94
N LYS A 33 2.84 9.33 11.34
CA LYS A 33 4.18 8.82 11.06
C LYS A 33 4.64 9.35 9.70
N PRO A 34 5.88 9.85 9.59
CA PRO A 34 6.38 10.44 8.34
C PRO A 34 6.65 9.40 7.24
N ILE A 35 6.75 8.12 7.63
CA ILE A 35 7.05 6.98 6.76
C ILE A 35 6.04 5.88 7.05
N TRP A 36 5.37 5.37 6.01
CA TRP A 36 4.52 4.19 6.08
C TRP A 36 5.13 3.08 5.24
N ILE A 37 5.13 1.87 5.77
CA ILE A 37 5.61 0.67 5.10
C ILE A 37 4.39 -0.21 4.83
N LEU A 38 4.25 -0.60 3.57
CA LEU A 38 3.10 -1.28 3.03
C LEU A 38 3.56 -2.57 2.33
N PRO A 39 3.48 -3.73 3.00
CA PRO A 39 3.69 -5.00 2.34
C PRO A 39 2.47 -5.30 1.46
N ILE A 40 2.70 -5.61 0.19
CA ILE A 40 1.66 -5.89 -0.80
C ILE A 40 1.86 -7.31 -1.30
N HIS A 41 0.82 -8.14 -1.19
CA HIS A 41 0.80 -9.47 -1.76
C HIS A 41 0.17 -9.44 -3.15
N HIS A 42 0.94 -9.84 -4.16
CA HIS A 42 0.48 -10.02 -5.52
C HIS A 42 0.21 -11.51 -5.74
N SER A 43 -1.07 -11.89 -5.88
CA SER A 43 -1.49 -13.31 -5.83
C SER A 43 -1.31 -14.09 -7.14
N LEU A 44 -1.05 -13.42 -8.27
CA LEU A 44 -0.96 -14.04 -9.60
C LEU A 44 0.32 -13.61 -10.32
N PRO A 45 0.90 -14.42 -11.22
CA PRO A 45 0.62 -15.83 -11.50
C PRO A 45 1.20 -16.79 -10.44
N VAL A 46 2.17 -16.33 -9.65
CA VAL A 46 2.74 -17.01 -8.48
C VAL A 46 2.76 -15.98 -7.37
N GLY A 47 2.29 -16.35 -6.16
CA GLY A 47 2.22 -15.44 -5.02
C GLY A 47 3.58 -14.76 -4.78
N HIS A 48 3.59 -13.43 -4.84
CA HIS A 48 4.79 -12.62 -4.73
C HIS A 48 4.58 -11.44 -3.78
N TRP A 49 5.60 -11.13 -2.99
CA TRP A 49 5.56 -10.03 -2.04
C TRP A 49 6.41 -8.88 -2.53
N VAL A 50 5.81 -7.70 -2.55
CA VAL A 50 6.51 -6.43 -2.78
C VAL A 50 6.33 -5.51 -1.58
N LEU A 51 7.26 -4.57 -1.41
CA LEU A 51 7.23 -3.61 -0.32
C LEU A 51 7.10 -2.20 -0.89
N CYS A 52 6.04 -1.50 -0.53
CA CYS A 52 5.90 -0.09 -0.83
C CYS A 52 6.22 0.74 0.42
N THR A 53 7.08 1.75 0.28
CA THR A 53 7.37 2.72 1.33
C THR A 53 6.83 4.07 0.90
N ILE A 54 5.95 4.66 1.71
CA ILE A 54 5.37 5.98 1.50
C ILE A 54 6.11 6.96 2.41
N ARG A 55 6.74 7.98 1.82
CA ARG A 55 7.18 9.18 2.55
C ARG A 55 6.10 10.24 2.44
N PHE A 56 5.33 10.42 3.51
CA PHE A 56 4.13 11.25 3.50
C PHE A 56 4.47 12.72 3.23
N CYS A 57 5.45 13.28 3.94
CA CYS A 57 5.83 14.70 3.82
C CYS A 57 6.34 15.06 2.41
N SER A 58 7.05 14.15 1.74
CA SER A 58 7.58 14.38 0.40
C SER A 58 6.67 13.88 -0.72
N ARG A 59 5.51 13.28 -0.39
CA ARG A 59 4.57 12.65 -1.35
C ARG A 59 5.26 11.66 -2.28
N GLN A 60 6.22 10.90 -1.76
CA GLN A 60 6.99 9.93 -2.53
C GLN A 60 6.58 8.50 -2.18
N LEU A 61 6.51 7.66 -3.21
CA LEU A 61 6.29 6.23 -3.11
C LEU A 61 7.52 5.50 -3.63
N PHE A 62 8.04 4.56 -2.84
CA PHE A 62 9.17 3.72 -3.21
C PHE A 62 8.70 2.28 -3.22
N LEU A 63 8.68 1.66 -4.40
CA LEU A 63 8.36 0.25 -4.54
C LEU A 63 9.66 -0.55 -4.60
N PHE A 64 9.83 -1.50 -3.68
CA PHE A 64 10.88 -2.50 -3.71
C PHE A 64 10.29 -3.83 -4.15
N ASN A 65 10.86 -4.38 -5.22
CA ASN A 65 10.53 -5.69 -5.77
C ASN A 65 11.81 -6.53 -5.84
N SER A 66 11.88 -7.60 -5.05
CA SER A 66 13.05 -8.49 -5.00
C SER A 66 13.31 -9.26 -6.29
N PHE A 67 12.28 -9.47 -7.12
CA PHE A 67 12.44 -10.11 -8.43
C PHE A 67 12.99 -9.15 -9.49
N ALA A 68 13.19 -7.87 -9.14
CA ALA A 68 13.57 -6.82 -10.08
C ALA A 68 12.68 -6.82 -11.34
N GLU A 69 11.42 -7.26 -11.20
CA GLU A 69 10.53 -7.46 -12.32
C GLU A 69 10.30 -6.11 -13.01
N GLN A 70 10.74 -6.01 -14.27
CA GLN A 70 10.72 -4.74 -15.00
C GLN A 70 9.33 -4.35 -15.51
N LYS A 71 8.29 -5.18 -15.30
CA LYS A 71 6.93 -4.81 -15.71
C LYS A 71 6.48 -3.61 -14.87
N PRO A 72 6.21 -2.46 -15.50
CA PRO A 72 5.79 -1.27 -14.77
C PRO A 72 4.37 -1.48 -14.24
N TRP A 73 4.19 -1.27 -12.92
CA TRP A 73 2.91 -1.27 -12.20
C TRP A 73 1.96 -0.12 -12.60
N ARG A 74 2.20 0.51 -13.76
CA ARG A 74 1.43 1.67 -14.24
C ARG A 74 -0.06 1.36 -14.40
N ASN A 75 -0.40 0.10 -14.66
CA ASN A 75 -1.79 -0.34 -14.79
C ASN A 75 -2.48 -0.56 -13.44
N ASP A 76 -1.72 -0.72 -12.35
CA ASP A 76 -2.24 -0.98 -11.00
C ASP A 76 -2.45 0.32 -10.21
N ILE A 77 -1.94 1.44 -10.73
CA ILE A 77 -2.09 2.77 -10.13
C ILE A 77 -3.32 3.43 -10.76
N LYS A 78 -4.44 3.50 -10.02
CA LYS A 78 -5.49 4.46 -10.34
C LYS A 78 -4.96 5.87 -10.01
N VAL A 79 -4.82 6.70 -11.03
CA VAL A 79 -4.57 8.14 -10.82
C VAL A 79 -5.87 8.73 -10.28
N GLY A 80 -5.88 9.14 -9.02
CA GLY A 80 -6.99 9.92 -8.48
C GLY A 80 -7.07 11.27 -9.19
N HIS A 81 -8.18 11.55 -9.85
CA HIS A 81 -8.50 12.91 -10.25
C HIS A 81 -8.86 13.69 -8.98
N LEU A 82 -8.07 14.72 -8.67
CA LEU A 82 -8.39 15.73 -7.66
C LEU A 82 -9.56 16.61 -8.13
#